data_AF-A0A1T5MMK5-F1
#
_entry.id   AF-A0A1T5MMK5-F1
#
_cell.length_a   1.000
_cell.length_b   1.000
_cell.length_c   1.000
_cell.angle_alpha   90.00
_cell.angle_beta   90.00
_cell.angle_gamma   90.00
#
_symmetry.space_group_name_H-M   'P 1'
#
loop_
_entity.id
_entity.type
_entity.pdbx_description
1 polymer ?
#
loop_
_entity_poly.entity_id
_entity_poly.type
_entity_poly.pdbx_seq_one_letter_code
_entity_poly.pdbx_strand_id
1 'polypeptide(L)'
;MMEKMKESMRTLTAMVIGAAIIAVCLFTVSACNDDDDATASPTITSFTPASGVVGTTVIITGTNFSTSISANTVTFNGITATVTAATETQLTVTVPTSATTGKIAVTVNSVTVTSTSDFTITTTSTSAPTITSFTPTSGAEGTTVTITGTNFSTTSASNTVTFNGTAATVTAATATQLTVTVPTGATTGKVAVSVNTSSTTATSTDDFTVTAATTADCSSATTTAEKVVCLAEAFKATLTSTQIASLQIAYTKANAIRWSNLPCGLSCRNGLAFSSLTTTQLAAAKAVIAAASGTSTDEGYSEFLQVNAADDVLGTKSGNTSSYSSGNYIIAFLGAPSTAGTWMLQFGGHHYAQNITYTAGAVVSITPSHQGIEPKTWTTNGTTYAPLASERSGMAEMLASFTTAELASAKNSSTFSDVLMVPGSTSNTMPATKQGIKVSTLSSAAQLKVLAAMAPWVNDLDATSAESFLAIYTSELADTHVTYASNASGTSGNASTFFTANTDYVRIDGPSVWIEFICQTGVVYPSEIHYHTVFRDHKRDYIGL
;
A
#
# COMPACT_ATOMS: atom_id res chain seq x y z
N MET A 1 14.93 70.29 1.97
CA MET A 1 13.79 70.59 2.87
C MET A 1 12.55 70.76 2.00
N MET A 2 11.36 70.48 2.55
CA MET A 2 10.01 70.74 2.01
C MET A 2 9.85 72.13 1.34
N GLU A 3 8.89 72.40 0.45
CA GLU A 3 7.67 71.68 0.01
C GLU A 3 7.71 71.44 -1.53
N LYS A 4 7.39 70.25 -2.04
CA LYS A 4 6.06 69.77 -2.49
C LYS A 4 5.35 70.60 -3.58
N MET A 5 5.00 69.87 -4.63
CA MET A 5 3.71 69.90 -5.36
C MET A 5 3.35 71.08 -6.28
N LYS A 6 3.60 70.79 -7.57
CA LYS A 6 2.52 70.59 -8.56
C LYS A 6 1.90 71.84 -9.22
N GLU A 7 2.77 72.65 -9.83
CA GLU A 7 2.42 73.45 -11.01
C GLU A 7 2.37 72.49 -12.23
N SER A 8 1.23 72.18 -12.84
CA SER A 8 0.31 72.97 -13.68
C SER A 8 0.55 72.77 -15.19
N MET A 9 -0.03 71.69 -15.70
CA MET A 9 -0.98 71.72 -16.82
C MET A 9 -0.70 72.73 -17.96
N ARG A 10 -0.07 72.28 -19.06
CA ARG A 10 -0.32 72.87 -20.40
C ARG A 10 0.06 71.98 -21.60
N THR A 11 -0.55 72.35 -22.71
CA THR A 11 -0.69 71.67 -24.01
C THR A 11 0.60 71.61 -24.86
N LEU A 12 0.59 70.71 -25.86
CA LEU A 12 1.09 70.88 -27.25
C LEU A 12 2.30 70.02 -27.71
N THR A 13 1.95 68.93 -28.41
CA THR A 13 2.56 68.34 -29.63
C THR A 13 4.01 68.71 -30.04
N ALA A 14 4.96 67.76 -29.92
CA ALA A 14 6.14 67.67 -30.80
C ALA A 14 6.81 66.26 -30.83
N MET A 15 6.61 65.55 -31.94
CA MET A 15 7.45 64.53 -32.61
C MET A 15 8.59 63.71 -31.90
N VAL A 16 8.40 62.37 -31.95
CA VAL A 16 9.36 61.21 -32.09
C VAL A 16 10.26 60.69 -30.94
N ILE A 17 10.35 59.35 -30.90
CA ILE A 17 11.32 58.41 -30.26
C ILE A 17 11.29 58.23 -28.72
N GLY A 18 10.83 57.04 -28.29
CA GLY A 18 11.63 56.21 -27.37
C GLY A 18 11.04 55.79 -26.01
N ALA A 19 10.60 54.52 -25.93
CA ALA A 19 10.66 53.63 -24.75
C ALA A 19 9.98 54.01 -23.40
N ALA A 20 8.82 53.40 -23.17
CA ALA A 20 8.46 52.58 -21.98
C ALA A 20 8.10 53.20 -20.60
N ILE A 21 7.24 52.46 -19.86
CA ILE A 21 7.11 52.38 -18.37
C ILE A 21 6.48 53.62 -17.66
N ILE A 22 5.50 53.53 -16.73
CA ILE A 22 4.62 52.44 -16.20
C ILE A 22 3.37 53.05 -15.50
N ALA A 23 2.29 52.27 -15.30
CA ALA A 23 1.09 52.45 -14.44
C ALA A 23 0.33 53.82 -14.41
N VAL A 24 -0.99 53.96 -14.67
CA VAL A 24 -2.24 53.21 -14.36
C VAL A 24 -2.90 53.62 -13.01
N CYS A 25 -4.25 53.61 -13.00
CA CYS A 25 -5.21 54.11 -12.00
C CYS A 25 -5.48 55.63 -12.05
N LEU A 26 -6.73 56.15 -12.08
CA LEU A 26 -8.11 55.60 -12.27
C LEU A 26 -9.02 56.85 -12.53
N PHE A 27 -10.25 56.86 -13.10
CA PHE A 27 -11.28 55.87 -13.47
C PHE A 27 -12.10 56.45 -14.67
N THR A 28 -12.42 55.65 -15.70
CA THR A 28 -13.64 55.77 -16.54
C THR A 28 -13.96 54.42 -17.19
N VAL A 29 -15.24 54.13 -17.45
CA VAL A 29 -15.69 52.84 -17.98
C VAL A 29 -15.94 52.94 -19.49
N SER A 30 -15.38 52.01 -20.27
CA SER A 30 -15.82 51.71 -21.63
C SER A 30 -15.45 50.28 -22.01
N ALA A 31 -16.47 49.47 -22.33
CA ALA A 31 -16.47 48.14 -22.96
C ALA A 31 -15.18 47.29 -22.93
N CYS A 32 -15.28 46.12 -22.27
CA CYS A 32 -14.49 44.96 -22.70
C CYS A 32 -14.91 44.60 -24.13
N ASN A 33 -13.94 44.32 -24.99
CA ASN A 33 -14.16 43.46 -26.16
C ASN A 33 -13.84 42.04 -25.71
N ASP A 34 -14.81 41.40 -25.06
CA ASP A 34 -14.77 39.95 -24.88
C ASP A 34 -15.11 39.35 -26.26
N ASP A 35 -14.10 38.80 -26.94
CA ASP A 35 -14.32 38.02 -28.17
C ASP A 35 -14.98 36.69 -27.78
N ASP A 36 -16.31 36.71 -27.73
CA ASP A 36 -17.20 35.61 -27.35
C ASP A 36 -17.16 34.50 -28.41
N ASP A 37 -16.10 33.68 -28.39
CA ASP A 37 -15.95 32.46 -29.19
C ASP A 37 -16.94 31.40 -28.69
N ALA A 38 -18.20 31.61 -29.06
CA ALA A 38 -19.35 30.81 -28.66
C ALA A 38 -19.25 29.38 -29.24
N THR A 39 -18.51 28.51 -28.55
CA THR A 39 -18.23 27.13 -28.99
C THR A 39 -19.52 26.43 -29.39
N ALA A 40 -19.65 26.10 -30.68
CA ALA A 40 -20.91 25.67 -31.26
C ALA A 40 -21.47 24.44 -30.52
N SER A 41 -22.75 24.50 -30.12
CA SER A 41 -23.38 23.42 -29.34
C SER A 41 -23.21 22.05 -30.01
N PRO A 42 -22.93 20.97 -29.26
CA PRO A 42 -23.00 19.61 -29.78
C PRO A 42 -24.40 19.33 -30.34
N THR A 43 -24.50 18.40 -31.29
CA THR A 43 -25.78 17.86 -31.80
C THR A 43 -25.74 16.34 -31.90
N ILE A 44 -26.90 15.67 -31.88
CA ILE A 44 -27.03 14.24 -32.16
C ILE A 44 -28.01 14.09 -33.32
N THR A 45 -27.53 13.61 -34.48
CA THR A 45 -28.37 13.40 -35.66
C THR A 45 -28.92 11.98 -35.74
N SER A 46 -28.13 10.98 -35.29
CA SER A 46 -28.51 9.58 -35.29
C SER A 46 -27.59 8.74 -34.39
N PHE A 47 -27.99 7.50 -34.11
CA PHE A 47 -27.12 6.50 -33.49
C PHE A 47 -27.42 5.11 -34.08
N THR A 48 -26.42 4.24 -34.10
CA THR A 48 -26.55 2.87 -34.64
C THR A 48 -25.68 1.87 -33.84
N PRO A 49 -26.18 0.66 -33.51
CA PRO A 49 -27.54 0.19 -33.71
C PRO A 49 -28.56 0.98 -32.86
N ALA A 50 -29.85 0.86 -33.18
CA ALA A 50 -30.92 1.50 -32.39
C ALA A 50 -31.28 0.72 -31.11
N SER A 51 -30.73 -0.48 -30.94
CA SER A 51 -31.00 -1.38 -29.82
C SER A 51 -29.83 -2.32 -29.55
N GLY A 52 -29.76 -2.89 -28.34
CA GLY A 52 -28.72 -3.83 -27.96
C GLY A 52 -28.70 -4.19 -26.48
N VAL A 53 -27.88 -5.19 -26.14
CA VAL A 53 -27.59 -5.61 -24.76
C VAL A 53 -26.55 -4.69 -24.10
N VAL A 54 -26.37 -4.79 -22.78
CA VAL A 54 -25.20 -4.24 -22.07
C VAL A 54 -23.91 -4.73 -22.74
N GLY A 55 -22.95 -3.83 -22.93
CA GLY A 55 -21.70 -4.10 -23.66
C GLY A 55 -21.78 -3.94 -25.19
N THR A 56 -22.95 -3.63 -25.76
CA THR A 56 -23.06 -3.32 -27.20
C THR A 56 -22.27 -2.06 -27.55
N THR A 57 -21.49 -2.09 -28.63
CA THR A 57 -20.87 -0.90 -29.21
C THR A 57 -21.91 -0.10 -30.00
N VAL A 58 -22.04 1.19 -29.69
CA VAL A 58 -22.97 2.12 -30.35
C VAL A 58 -22.17 3.28 -30.94
N ILE A 59 -22.46 3.61 -32.19
CA ILE A 59 -21.90 4.74 -32.92
C ILE A 59 -22.93 5.86 -32.89
N ILE A 60 -22.60 6.98 -32.27
CA ILE A 60 -23.42 8.20 -32.22
C ILE A 60 -22.89 9.17 -33.27
N THR A 61 -23.75 9.66 -34.16
CA THR A 61 -23.39 10.63 -35.20
C THR A 61 -24.01 11.99 -34.87
N GLY A 62 -23.28 13.07 -35.14
CA GLY A 62 -23.62 14.42 -34.69
C GLY A 62 -22.71 15.50 -35.25
N THR A 63 -22.57 16.59 -34.52
CA THR A 63 -21.62 17.69 -34.79
C THR A 63 -21.09 18.26 -33.49
N ASN A 64 -19.94 18.95 -33.56
CA ASN A 64 -19.31 19.69 -32.46
C ASN A 64 -19.05 18.85 -31.20
N PHE A 65 -18.76 17.56 -31.39
CA PHE A 65 -18.16 16.74 -30.34
C PHE A 65 -16.68 17.10 -30.17
N SER A 66 -16.10 16.85 -28.99
CA SER A 66 -14.66 17.04 -28.81
C SER A 66 -13.88 15.89 -29.45
N THR A 67 -12.74 16.16 -30.06
CA THR A 67 -11.79 15.13 -30.50
C THR A 67 -11.07 14.47 -29.31
N SER A 68 -11.13 15.05 -28.11
CA SER A 68 -10.64 14.42 -26.88
C SER A 68 -11.71 13.54 -26.24
N ILE A 69 -11.40 12.24 -26.09
CA ILE A 69 -12.30 11.25 -25.46
C ILE A 69 -12.78 11.72 -24.08
N SER A 70 -11.89 12.27 -23.24
CA SER A 70 -12.21 12.70 -21.87
C SER A 70 -13.01 14.00 -21.78
N ALA A 71 -13.30 14.67 -22.90
CA ALA A 71 -14.11 15.89 -22.97
C ALA A 71 -15.54 15.64 -23.49
N ASN A 72 -15.91 14.38 -23.75
CA ASN A 72 -17.26 13.97 -24.10
C ASN A 72 -17.82 13.05 -23.01
N THR A 73 -18.82 13.50 -22.26
CA THR A 73 -19.58 12.62 -21.34
C THR A 73 -20.80 12.10 -22.06
N VAL A 74 -20.97 10.79 -22.13
CA VAL A 74 -22.15 10.15 -22.77
C VAL A 74 -22.92 9.35 -21.73
N THR A 75 -24.25 9.40 -21.75
CA THR A 75 -25.11 8.58 -20.88
C THR A 75 -26.23 7.89 -21.66
N PHE A 76 -26.63 6.70 -21.20
CA PHE A 76 -27.84 5.98 -21.65
C PHE A 76 -28.87 6.06 -20.52
N ASN A 77 -29.93 6.84 -20.75
CA ASN A 77 -30.97 7.13 -19.76
C ASN A 77 -30.42 7.56 -18.38
N GLY A 78 -29.36 8.39 -18.37
CA GLY A 78 -28.68 8.87 -17.16
C GLY A 78 -27.52 8.01 -16.65
N ILE A 79 -27.31 6.79 -17.18
CA ILE A 79 -26.17 5.94 -16.81
C ILE A 79 -24.98 6.23 -17.71
N THR A 80 -23.85 6.67 -17.15
CA THR A 80 -22.63 7.04 -17.90
C THR A 80 -22.02 5.86 -18.65
N ALA A 81 -21.70 6.09 -19.94
CA ALA A 81 -21.06 5.15 -20.85
C ALA A 81 -19.57 5.44 -21.01
N THR A 82 -18.81 4.40 -21.35
CA THR A 82 -17.41 4.56 -21.79
C THR A 82 -17.38 5.02 -23.24
N VAL A 83 -16.75 6.17 -23.50
CA VAL A 83 -16.37 6.61 -24.85
C VAL A 83 -15.05 5.95 -25.23
N THR A 84 -14.97 5.34 -26.40
CA THR A 84 -13.82 4.55 -26.87
C THR A 84 -13.14 5.13 -28.11
N ALA A 85 -13.85 5.95 -28.89
CA ALA A 85 -13.29 6.80 -29.93
C ALA A 85 -14.13 8.08 -30.09
N ALA A 86 -13.50 9.18 -30.50
CA ALA A 86 -14.16 10.47 -30.69
C ALA A 86 -13.61 11.23 -31.89
N THR A 87 -14.50 11.83 -32.67
CA THR A 87 -14.25 12.84 -33.71
C THR A 87 -15.33 13.90 -33.63
N GLU A 88 -15.14 15.05 -34.29
CA GLU A 88 -16.08 16.19 -34.27
C GLU A 88 -17.53 15.83 -34.68
N THR A 89 -17.72 14.73 -35.41
CA THR A 89 -19.03 14.27 -35.93
C THR A 89 -19.42 12.88 -35.48
N GLN A 90 -18.57 12.13 -34.76
CA GLN A 90 -18.86 10.77 -34.33
C GLN A 90 -18.24 10.40 -32.98
N LEU A 91 -19.03 9.79 -32.10
CA LEU A 91 -18.56 9.12 -30.88
C LEU A 91 -18.84 7.62 -30.97
N THR A 92 -17.85 6.80 -30.62
CA THR A 92 -18.04 5.36 -30.42
C THR A 92 -18.09 5.09 -28.92
N VAL A 93 -19.16 4.45 -28.45
CA VAL A 93 -19.42 4.21 -27.02
C VAL A 93 -19.85 2.78 -26.75
N THR A 94 -19.72 2.33 -25.51
CA THR A 94 -20.21 1.01 -25.06
C THR A 94 -21.41 1.17 -24.13
N VAL A 95 -22.51 0.44 -24.39
CA VAL A 95 -23.71 0.44 -23.53
C VAL A 95 -23.32 0.01 -22.10
N PRO A 96 -23.51 0.86 -21.07
CA PRO A 96 -23.00 0.58 -19.74
C PRO A 96 -23.84 -0.42 -18.96
N THR A 97 -23.26 -0.99 -17.90
CA THR A 97 -23.96 -1.81 -16.92
C THR A 97 -25.13 -1.06 -16.29
N SER A 98 -26.27 -1.73 -16.10
CA SER A 98 -27.51 -1.13 -15.58
C SER A 98 -28.15 -0.03 -16.43
N ALA A 99 -27.72 0.15 -17.70
CA ALA A 99 -28.44 0.98 -18.65
C ALA A 99 -29.89 0.50 -18.84
N THR A 100 -30.81 1.46 -19.01
CA THR A 100 -32.23 1.22 -19.27
C THR A 100 -32.65 1.88 -20.59
N THR A 101 -33.73 1.39 -21.20
CA THR A 101 -34.28 1.98 -22.43
C THR A 101 -34.66 3.44 -22.21
N GLY A 102 -34.19 4.33 -23.09
CA GLY A 102 -34.40 5.77 -23.00
C GLY A 102 -33.47 6.54 -23.93
N LYS A 103 -33.35 7.86 -23.73
CA LYS A 103 -32.48 8.70 -24.57
C LYS A 103 -31.00 8.45 -24.32
N ILE A 104 -30.19 8.63 -25.37
CA ILE A 104 -28.76 8.89 -25.23
C ILE A 104 -28.58 10.39 -24.99
N ALA A 105 -27.78 10.78 -24.00
CA ALA A 105 -27.36 12.16 -23.80
C ALA A 105 -25.85 12.30 -24.03
N VAL A 106 -25.42 13.40 -24.65
CA VAL A 106 -24.01 13.76 -24.86
C VAL A 106 -23.78 15.16 -24.28
N THR A 107 -22.78 15.29 -23.41
CA THR A 107 -22.34 16.55 -22.82
C THR A 107 -20.92 16.88 -23.28
N VAL A 108 -20.73 18.08 -23.81
CA VAL A 108 -19.45 18.64 -24.26
C VAL A 108 -19.39 20.10 -23.78
N ASN A 109 -18.27 20.53 -23.19
CA ASN A 109 -18.11 21.90 -22.65
C ASN A 109 -19.28 22.33 -21.74
N SER A 110 -19.77 21.43 -20.88
CA SER A 110 -20.98 21.60 -20.03
C SER A 110 -22.33 21.75 -20.76
N VAL A 111 -22.36 21.85 -22.09
CA VAL A 111 -23.58 21.85 -22.89
C VAL A 111 -24.04 20.42 -23.14
N THR A 112 -25.29 20.10 -22.81
CA THR A 112 -25.86 18.73 -22.93
C THR A 112 -26.97 18.68 -23.96
N VAL A 113 -26.91 17.71 -24.87
CA VAL A 113 -27.97 17.40 -25.84
C VAL A 113 -28.41 15.95 -25.76
N THR A 114 -29.66 15.68 -26.13
CA THR A 114 -30.29 14.36 -26.08
C THR A 114 -30.72 13.88 -27.46
N SER A 115 -30.74 12.55 -27.65
CA SER A 115 -31.17 11.93 -28.89
C SER A 115 -32.67 12.10 -29.12
N THR A 116 -33.08 12.19 -30.39
CA THR A 116 -34.50 12.24 -30.79
C THR A 116 -35.22 10.91 -30.51
N SER A 117 -34.58 9.79 -30.86
CA SER A 117 -35.05 8.43 -30.59
C SER A 117 -34.49 7.86 -29.29
N ASP A 118 -35.16 6.85 -28.74
CA ASP A 118 -34.69 6.05 -27.60
C ASP A 118 -33.74 4.94 -28.08
N PHE A 119 -32.67 4.67 -27.35
CA PHE A 119 -31.93 3.41 -27.49
C PHE A 119 -32.68 2.31 -26.73
N THR A 120 -33.04 1.23 -27.42
CA THR A 120 -33.78 0.12 -26.79
C THR A 120 -32.81 -0.91 -26.21
N ILE A 121 -32.77 -1.02 -24.88
CA ILE A 121 -32.04 -2.10 -24.21
C ILE A 121 -32.78 -3.42 -24.47
N THR A 122 -32.17 -4.33 -25.21
CA THR A 122 -32.72 -5.67 -25.44
C THR A 122 -32.29 -6.60 -24.30
N THR A 123 -33.26 -7.21 -23.62
CA THR A 123 -33.04 -8.12 -22.49
C THR A 123 -32.97 -9.60 -22.93
N THR A 124 -32.84 -9.85 -24.24
CA THR A 124 -33.13 -11.12 -24.88
C THR A 124 -32.02 -12.16 -24.74
N SER A 125 -31.90 -12.75 -23.55
CA SER A 125 -31.78 -14.21 -23.47
C SER A 125 -33.16 -14.76 -23.11
N THR A 126 -33.95 -15.09 -24.12
CA THR A 126 -35.29 -15.71 -23.97
C THR A 126 -35.21 -17.20 -23.63
N SER A 127 -34.04 -17.82 -23.85
CA SER A 127 -33.73 -19.16 -23.38
C SER A 127 -33.18 -19.06 -21.96
N ALA A 128 -33.88 -19.65 -20.99
CA ALA A 128 -33.42 -19.68 -19.61
C ALA A 128 -32.02 -20.32 -19.50
N PRO A 129 -31.14 -19.83 -18.61
CA PRO A 129 -29.88 -20.50 -18.33
C PRO A 129 -30.13 -21.92 -17.80
N THR A 130 -29.17 -22.81 -18.00
CA THR A 130 -29.14 -24.12 -17.34
C THR A 130 -27.80 -24.35 -16.66
N ILE A 131 -27.76 -25.23 -15.65
CA ILE A 131 -26.52 -25.73 -15.04
C ILE A 131 -26.59 -27.26 -15.16
N THR A 132 -25.66 -27.86 -15.92
CA THR A 132 -25.57 -29.32 -16.06
C THR A 132 -24.57 -29.94 -15.09
N SER A 133 -23.51 -29.20 -14.72
CA SER A 133 -22.54 -29.61 -13.72
C SER A 133 -21.68 -28.44 -13.24
N PHE A 134 -20.91 -28.64 -12.18
CA PHE A 134 -19.83 -27.75 -11.77
C PHE A 134 -18.65 -28.58 -11.26
N THR A 135 -17.42 -28.09 -11.42
CA THR A 135 -16.20 -28.78 -10.98
C THR A 135 -15.15 -27.79 -10.44
N PRO A 136 -14.49 -28.07 -9.29
CA PRO A 136 -14.77 -29.18 -8.37
C PRO A 136 -16.16 -29.06 -7.73
N THR A 137 -16.66 -30.16 -7.15
CA THR A 137 -17.95 -30.17 -6.43
C THR A 137 -17.84 -29.72 -4.97
N SER A 138 -16.61 -29.48 -4.50
CA SER A 138 -16.31 -28.98 -3.16
C SER A 138 -15.07 -28.09 -3.16
N GLY A 139 -14.93 -27.26 -2.12
CA GLY A 139 -13.77 -26.39 -1.94
C GLY A 139 -14.00 -25.28 -0.91
N ALA A 140 -12.92 -24.63 -0.48
CA ALA A 140 -12.96 -23.50 0.45
C ALA A 140 -13.16 -22.17 -0.29
N GLU A 141 -13.32 -21.08 0.47
CA GLU A 141 -13.25 -19.70 -0.04
C GLU A 141 -12.05 -19.49 -0.98
N GLY A 142 -12.27 -18.83 -2.11
CA GLY A 142 -11.26 -18.61 -3.15
C GLY A 142 -11.07 -19.76 -4.15
N THR A 143 -11.64 -20.94 -3.92
CA THR A 143 -11.55 -22.06 -4.89
C THR A 143 -12.13 -21.67 -6.25
N THR A 144 -11.37 -21.86 -7.32
CA THR A 144 -11.88 -21.68 -8.69
C THR A 144 -12.79 -22.84 -9.08
N VAL A 145 -14.01 -22.53 -9.51
CA VAL A 145 -15.04 -23.49 -9.94
C VAL A 145 -15.46 -23.18 -11.37
N THR A 146 -15.46 -24.21 -12.21
CA THR A 146 -16.01 -24.15 -13.57
C THR A 146 -17.44 -24.68 -13.56
N ILE A 147 -18.41 -23.82 -13.85
CA ILE A 147 -19.83 -24.16 -13.98
C ILE A 147 -20.11 -24.44 -15.46
N THR A 148 -20.67 -25.60 -15.77
CA THR A 148 -21.06 -26.01 -17.13
C THR A 148 -22.58 -25.96 -17.28
N GLY A 149 -23.06 -25.53 -18.45
CA GLY A 149 -24.48 -25.31 -18.69
C GLY A 149 -24.78 -24.79 -20.09
N THR A 150 -25.85 -24.00 -20.23
CA THR A 150 -26.25 -23.35 -21.49
C THR A 150 -26.85 -21.97 -21.27
N ASN A 151 -26.89 -21.17 -22.34
CA ASN A 151 -27.53 -19.85 -22.42
C ASN A 151 -26.93 -18.80 -21.46
N PHE A 152 -25.67 -19.00 -21.04
CA PHE A 152 -24.87 -17.99 -20.36
C PHE A 152 -24.47 -16.87 -21.33
N SER A 153 -24.22 -15.66 -20.81
CA SER A 153 -23.65 -14.58 -21.61
C SER A 153 -22.14 -14.76 -21.77
N THR A 154 -21.60 -14.46 -22.96
CA THR A 154 -20.15 -14.38 -23.19
C THR A 154 -19.49 -13.19 -22.49
N THR A 155 -20.27 -12.23 -21.99
CA THR A 155 -19.79 -11.10 -21.19
C THR A 155 -19.85 -11.48 -19.70
N SER A 156 -18.71 -11.60 -19.01
CA SER A 156 -18.68 -12.03 -17.59
C SER A 156 -19.62 -11.21 -16.69
N ALA A 157 -19.63 -9.88 -16.84
CA ALA A 157 -20.48 -8.96 -16.08
C ALA A 157 -22.00 -9.07 -16.37
N SER A 158 -22.40 -9.85 -17.38
CA SER A 158 -23.80 -10.18 -17.67
C SER A 158 -24.27 -11.46 -16.97
N ASN A 159 -23.42 -12.16 -16.22
CA ASN A 159 -23.80 -13.37 -15.48
C ASN A 159 -23.71 -13.10 -13.97
N THR A 160 -24.81 -13.26 -13.26
CA THR A 160 -24.83 -13.25 -11.79
C THR A 160 -24.74 -14.69 -11.31
N VAL A 161 -23.76 -15.00 -10.46
CA VAL A 161 -23.59 -16.34 -9.87
C VAL A 161 -23.64 -16.25 -8.35
N THR A 162 -24.28 -17.20 -7.69
CA THR A 162 -24.26 -17.32 -6.22
C THR A 162 -23.98 -18.75 -5.75
N PHE A 163 -23.34 -18.88 -4.59
CA PHE A 163 -23.18 -20.11 -3.82
C PHE A 163 -24.06 -20.02 -2.58
N ASN A 164 -25.15 -20.77 -2.55
CA ASN A 164 -26.19 -20.74 -1.51
C ASN A 164 -26.68 -19.31 -1.16
N GLY A 165 -26.79 -18.44 -2.17
CA GLY A 165 -27.18 -17.03 -2.04
C GLY A 165 -26.02 -16.03 -1.94
N THR A 166 -24.82 -16.46 -1.51
CA THR A 166 -23.63 -15.58 -1.48
C THR A 166 -23.09 -15.33 -2.88
N ALA A 167 -23.02 -14.07 -3.33
CA ALA A 167 -22.64 -13.71 -4.69
C ALA A 167 -21.16 -13.95 -5.00
N ALA A 168 -20.86 -14.46 -6.20
CA ALA A 168 -19.54 -14.86 -6.65
C ALA A 168 -19.05 -14.07 -7.87
N THR A 169 -17.74 -13.83 -7.93
CA THR A 169 -17.07 -13.16 -9.06
C THR A 169 -16.95 -14.11 -10.25
N VAL A 170 -17.45 -13.69 -11.43
CA VAL A 170 -17.26 -14.39 -12.71
C VAL A 170 -15.97 -13.91 -13.38
N THR A 171 -14.97 -14.78 -13.44
CA THR A 171 -13.63 -14.46 -13.97
C THR A 171 -13.50 -14.72 -15.47
N ALA A 172 -14.26 -15.69 -16.01
CA ALA A 172 -14.36 -15.94 -17.45
C ALA A 172 -15.76 -16.47 -17.81
N ALA A 173 -16.21 -16.20 -19.03
CA ALA A 173 -17.55 -16.59 -19.48
C ALA A 173 -17.59 -16.98 -20.97
N THR A 174 -18.40 -17.99 -21.27
CA THR A 174 -18.75 -18.47 -22.61
C THR A 174 -20.22 -18.90 -22.59
N ALA A 175 -20.83 -19.18 -23.73
CA ALA A 175 -22.25 -19.58 -23.80
C ALA A 175 -22.60 -20.90 -23.05
N THR A 176 -21.60 -21.71 -22.67
CA THR A 176 -21.77 -23.02 -22.02
C THR A 176 -20.89 -23.26 -20.79
N GLN A 177 -19.94 -22.37 -20.48
CA GLN A 177 -19.13 -22.42 -19.25
C GLN A 177 -18.93 -21.03 -18.64
N LEU A 178 -19.03 -20.96 -17.31
CA LEU A 178 -18.56 -19.84 -16.48
C LEU A 178 -17.43 -20.33 -15.57
N THR A 179 -16.39 -19.53 -15.43
CA THR A 179 -15.37 -19.70 -14.38
C THR A 179 -15.65 -18.70 -13.27
N VAL A 180 -15.72 -19.18 -12.04
CA VAL A 180 -16.02 -18.36 -10.85
C VAL A 180 -15.08 -18.71 -9.69
N THR A 181 -15.04 -17.87 -8.66
CA THR A 181 -14.38 -18.17 -7.38
C THR A 181 -15.40 -18.30 -6.25
N VAL A 182 -15.27 -19.32 -5.40
CA VAL A 182 -16.10 -19.48 -4.18
C VAL A 182 -15.96 -18.22 -3.31
N PRO A 183 -17.04 -17.49 -3.01
CA PRO A 183 -16.95 -16.20 -2.33
C PRO A 183 -16.77 -16.32 -0.81
N THR A 184 -16.24 -15.27 -0.19
CA THR A 184 -16.17 -15.11 1.27
C THR A 184 -17.56 -15.23 1.89
N GLY A 185 -17.71 -16.08 2.90
CA GLY A 185 -19.02 -16.36 3.51
C GLY A 185 -19.97 -17.20 2.64
N ALA A 186 -19.47 -17.92 1.63
CA ALA A 186 -20.23 -19.01 1.02
C ALA A 186 -20.56 -20.10 2.06
N THR A 187 -21.69 -20.77 1.87
CA THR A 187 -22.09 -21.95 2.67
C THR A 187 -22.48 -23.09 1.73
N THR A 188 -22.41 -24.34 2.23
CA THR A 188 -22.82 -25.52 1.44
C THR A 188 -24.27 -25.42 1.00
N GLY A 189 -24.51 -25.63 -0.29
CA GLY A 189 -25.84 -25.52 -0.90
C GLY A 189 -25.75 -25.33 -2.42
N LYS A 190 -26.85 -24.87 -3.03
CA LYS A 190 -26.95 -24.77 -4.49
C LYS A 190 -26.07 -23.68 -5.09
N VAL A 191 -25.53 -23.95 -6.28
CA VAL A 191 -25.00 -22.93 -7.17
C VAL A 191 -26.16 -22.42 -8.03
N ALA A 192 -26.31 -21.10 -8.13
CA ALA A 192 -27.34 -20.47 -8.96
C ALA A 192 -26.73 -19.49 -9.97
N VAL A 193 -27.31 -19.42 -11.17
CA VAL A 193 -26.86 -18.54 -12.26
C VAL A 193 -28.07 -17.82 -12.88
N SER A 194 -28.03 -16.49 -12.95
CA SER A 194 -28.96 -15.69 -13.77
C SER A 194 -28.19 -14.84 -14.78
N VAL A 195 -28.83 -14.49 -15.90
CA VAL A 195 -28.16 -13.89 -17.06
C VAL A 195 -28.90 -12.62 -17.49
N ASN A 196 -28.17 -11.50 -17.58
CA ASN A 196 -28.71 -10.15 -17.74
C ASN A 196 -29.84 -9.88 -16.73
N THR A 197 -30.90 -9.17 -17.13
CA THR A 197 -32.12 -8.98 -16.34
C THR A 197 -33.16 -10.07 -16.60
N SER A 198 -32.74 -11.31 -16.88
CA SER A 198 -33.69 -12.42 -17.07
C SER A 198 -34.43 -12.71 -15.77
N SER A 199 -35.74 -12.92 -15.84
CA SER A 199 -36.57 -13.37 -14.72
C SER A 199 -36.38 -14.86 -14.39
N THR A 200 -35.47 -15.54 -15.09
CA THR A 200 -35.16 -16.96 -14.88
C THR A 200 -33.75 -17.15 -14.33
N THR A 201 -33.67 -17.96 -13.28
CA THR A 201 -32.41 -18.34 -12.61
C THR A 201 -32.26 -19.85 -12.73
N ALA A 202 -31.12 -20.30 -13.23
CA ALA A 202 -30.72 -21.70 -13.16
C ALA A 202 -30.26 -22.03 -11.74
N THR A 203 -30.62 -23.20 -11.25
CA THR A 203 -30.16 -23.74 -9.96
C THR A 203 -29.57 -25.11 -10.21
N SER A 204 -28.42 -25.42 -9.60
CA SER A 204 -27.75 -26.71 -9.77
C SER A 204 -28.59 -27.87 -9.21
N THR A 205 -28.40 -29.08 -9.77
CA THR A 205 -28.98 -30.31 -9.20
C THR A 205 -28.31 -30.65 -7.86
N ASP A 206 -26.98 -30.68 -7.85
CA ASP A 206 -26.17 -31.00 -6.67
C ASP A 206 -25.84 -29.76 -5.83
N ASP A 207 -25.45 -29.97 -4.57
CA ASP A 207 -24.90 -28.91 -3.71
C ASP A 207 -23.39 -28.77 -3.94
N PHE A 208 -22.90 -27.54 -4.00
CA PHE A 208 -21.47 -27.29 -3.82
C PHE A 208 -21.15 -27.39 -2.33
N THR A 209 -20.22 -28.28 -1.96
CA THR A 209 -19.81 -28.46 -0.57
C THR A 209 -18.70 -27.47 -0.22
N VAL A 210 -19.05 -26.41 0.50
CA VAL A 210 -18.06 -25.48 1.04
C VAL A 210 -17.30 -26.18 2.16
N THR A 211 -16.04 -26.52 1.89
CA THR A 211 -15.15 -27.09 2.91
C THR A 211 -14.62 -25.97 3.78
N ALA A 212 -14.61 -26.18 5.10
CA ALA A 212 -13.83 -25.31 5.99
C ALA A 212 -12.37 -25.26 5.52
N ALA A 213 -11.75 -24.09 5.53
CA ALA A 213 -10.33 -23.97 5.25
C ALA A 213 -9.54 -24.80 6.26
N THR A 214 -8.72 -25.73 5.78
CA THR A 214 -7.92 -26.60 6.65
C THR A 214 -6.83 -25.79 7.34
N THR A 215 -7.08 -25.38 8.58
CA THR A 215 -6.05 -24.87 9.49
C THR A 215 -4.96 -25.93 9.62
N ALA A 216 -3.78 -25.67 9.08
CA ALA A 216 -2.71 -26.66 9.07
C ALA A 216 -2.27 -27.02 10.50
N ASP A 217 -2.19 -28.32 10.77
CA ASP A 217 -1.76 -28.83 12.06
C ASP A 217 -0.23 -28.78 12.18
N CYS A 218 0.26 -27.60 12.54
CA CYS A 218 1.66 -27.37 12.86
C CYS A 218 2.00 -27.70 14.33
N SER A 219 1.18 -28.48 15.06
CA SER A 219 1.47 -28.90 16.44
C SER A 219 2.65 -29.87 16.56
N SER A 220 3.03 -30.51 15.45
CA SER A 220 4.19 -31.40 15.34
C SER A 220 5.53 -30.67 15.19
N ALA A 221 5.53 -29.34 14.97
CA ALA A 221 6.74 -28.54 14.89
C ALA A 221 7.38 -28.37 16.29
N THR A 222 8.67 -28.72 16.41
CA THR A 222 9.41 -28.65 17.68
C THR A 222 10.22 -27.35 17.81
N THR A 223 10.47 -26.67 16.69
CA THR A 223 11.22 -25.42 16.59
C THR A 223 10.39 -24.32 15.91
N THR A 224 10.76 -23.06 16.14
CA THR A 224 10.16 -21.90 15.46
C THR A 224 10.27 -22.01 13.94
N ALA A 225 11.42 -22.43 13.42
CA ALA A 225 11.62 -22.56 11.97
C ALA A 225 10.75 -23.65 11.35
N GLU A 226 10.60 -24.81 11.99
CA GLU A 226 9.65 -25.86 11.55
C GLU A 226 8.21 -25.32 11.52
N LYS A 227 7.80 -24.55 12.53
CA LYS A 227 6.46 -23.96 12.63
C LYS A 227 6.23 -22.91 11.53
N VAL A 228 7.21 -22.04 11.28
CA VAL A 228 7.18 -21.06 10.19
C VAL A 228 7.11 -21.73 8.83
N VAL A 229 7.91 -22.78 8.57
CA VAL A 229 7.87 -23.54 7.30
C VAL A 229 6.53 -24.26 7.13
N CYS A 230 6.00 -24.89 8.18
CA CYS A 230 4.67 -25.52 8.15
C CYS A 230 3.57 -24.50 7.81
N LEU A 231 3.57 -23.33 8.45
CA LEU A 231 2.60 -22.26 8.17
C LEU A 231 2.81 -21.62 6.79
N ALA A 232 4.05 -21.57 6.28
CA ALA A 232 4.37 -21.05 4.96
C ALA A 232 3.84 -21.97 3.83
N GLU A 233 3.99 -23.29 3.97
CA GLU A 233 3.38 -24.25 3.05
C GLU A 233 1.85 -24.28 3.20
N ALA A 234 1.31 -24.12 4.42
CA ALA A 234 -0.12 -23.97 4.66
C ALA A 234 -0.70 -22.74 3.95
N PHE A 235 -0.03 -21.58 4.06
CA PHE A 235 -0.40 -20.37 3.33
C PHE A 235 -0.34 -20.60 1.83
N LYS A 236 0.74 -21.19 1.29
CA LYS A 236 0.84 -21.55 -0.13
C LYS A 236 -0.30 -22.46 -0.60
N ALA A 237 -0.76 -23.41 0.22
CA ALA A 237 -1.89 -24.27 -0.10
C ALA A 237 -3.25 -23.53 -0.22
N THR A 238 -3.36 -22.31 0.32
CA THR A 238 -4.56 -21.44 0.12
C THR A 238 -4.53 -20.60 -1.15
N LEU A 239 -3.43 -20.60 -1.92
CA LEU A 239 -3.17 -19.67 -3.01
C LEU A 239 -3.34 -20.28 -4.40
N THR A 240 -3.72 -19.43 -5.36
CA THR A 240 -3.65 -19.78 -6.80
C THR A 240 -2.20 -19.88 -7.28
N SER A 241 -1.96 -20.61 -8.39
CA SER A 241 -0.62 -20.72 -8.99
C SER A 241 0.00 -19.37 -9.34
N THR A 242 -0.80 -18.40 -9.82
CA THR A 242 -0.36 -17.02 -10.06
C THR A 242 0.03 -16.31 -8.76
N GLN A 243 -0.74 -16.49 -7.69
CA GLN A 243 -0.38 -15.92 -6.39
C GLN A 243 0.92 -16.55 -5.83
N ILE A 244 1.08 -17.87 -5.96
CA ILE A 244 2.32 -18.57 -5.55
C ILE A 244 3.54 -18.06 -6.33
N ALA A 245 3.39 -17.76 -7.63
CA ALA A 245 4.48 -17.21 -8.45
C ALA A 245 4.90 -15.78 -8.06
N SER A 246 3.97 -14.97 -7.51
CA SER A 246 4.30 -13.65 -6.94
C SER A 246 4.84 -13.74 -5.51
N LEU A 247 4.37 -14.72 -4.72
CA LEU A 247 4.83 -14.98 -3.35
C LEU A 247 6.26 -15.53 -3.32
N GLN A 248 6.51 -16.63 -4.06
CA GLN A 248 7.73 -17.41 -3.95
C GLN A 248 8.65 -17.18 -5.16
N ILE A 249 9.65 -16.34 -4.97
CA ILE A 249 10.61 -15.93 -6.01
C ILE A 249 12.02 -16.47 -5.72
N ALA A 250 12.97 -16.30 -6.65
CA ALA A 250 14.32 -16.82 -6.49
C ALA A 250 15.11 -16.11 -5.35
N TYR A 251 15.80 -16.89 -4.52
CA TYR A 251 16.74 -16.36 -3.52
C TYR A 251 17.99 -15.81 -4.22
N THR A 252 18.05 -14.49 -4.38
CA THR A 252 19.13 -13.77 -5.09
C THR A 252 19.33 -12.39 -4.46
N LYS A 253 20.55 -11.83 -4.52
CA LYS A 253 20.83 -10.48 -3.99
C LYS A 253 19.91 -9.42 -4.60
N ALA A 254 19.66 -9.51 -5.91
CA ALA A 254 18.79 -8.60 -6.64
C ALA A 254 17.33 -8.59 -6.14
N ASN A 255 16.83 -9.72 -5.63
CA ASN A 255 15.53 -9.76 -4.95
C ASN A 255 15.66 -9.35 -3.48
N ALA A 256 16.67 -9.82 -2.76
CA ALA A 256 16.82 -9.58 -1.32
C ALA A 256 16.92 -8.08 -0.97
N ILE A 257 17.54 -7.26 -1.82
CA ILE A 257 17.61 -5.79 -1.64
C ILE A 257 16.29 -5.05 -1.96
N ARG A 258 15.24 -5.70 -2.47
CA ARG A 258 13.95 -5.07 -2.84
C ARG A 258 12.97 -4.99 -1.66
N TRP A 259 13.41 -4.33 -0.59
CA TRP A 259 12.59 -3.82 0.50
C TRP A 259 12.63 -2.29 0.46
N SER A 260 11.55 -1.61 0.84
CA SER A 260 11.50 -0.14 0.92
C SER A 260 10.29 0.29 1.73
N ASN A 261 10.39 1.44 2.38
CA ASN A 261 9.30 2.12 3.07
C ASN A 261 8.43 2.96 2.11
N LEU A 262 8.84 3.21 0.86
CA LEU A 262 8.04 4.03 -0.04
C LEU A 262 6.74 3.32 -0.48
N PRO A 263 5.67 4.06 -0.83
CA PRO A 263 4.49 3.49 -1.49
C PRO A 263 4.87 2.74 -2.78
N CYS A 264 4.12 1.69 -3.13
CA CYS A 264 4.44 0.83 -4.28
C CYS A 264 4.44 1.56 -5.64
N GLY A 265 3.80 2.74 -5.74
CA GLY A 265 3.89 3.59 -6.94
C GLY A 265 5.27 4.25 -7.15
N LEU A 266 6.15 4.24 -6.13
CA LEU A 266 7.52 4.77 -6.20
C LEU A 266 8.57 3.65 -6.13
N SER A 267 8.44 2.73 -5.16
CA SER A 267 9.34 1.59 -5.01
C SER A 267 8.55 0.40 -4.48
N CYS A 268 8.18 -0.54 -5.36
CA CYS A 268 7.41 -1.70 -4.95
C CYS A 268 8.30 -2.89 -4.56
N ARG A 269 7.95 -3.46 -3.41
CA ARG A 269 8.59 -4.60 -2.75
C ARG A 269 8.37 -5.91 -3.54
N ASN A 270 8.94 -7.02 -3.06
CA ASN A 270 8.60 -8.37 -3.53
C ASN A 270 7.24 -8.83 -2.93
N GLY A 271 6.65 -9.89 -3.48
CA GLY A 271 5.58 -10.64 -2.81
C GLY A 271 4.15 -10.32 -3.22
N LEU A 272 3.20 -10.81 -2.40
CA LEU A 272 1.76 -10.57 -2.52
C LEU A 272 1.30 -9.46 -1.59
N ALA A 273 0.53 -8.50 -2.11
CA ALA A 273 -0.13 -7.48 -1.30
C ALA A 273 -1.31 -8.07 -0.52
N PHE A 274 -1.51 -7.66 0.73
CA PHE A 274 -2.59 -8.12 1.60
C PHE A 274 -3.99 -7.82 1.02
N SER A 275 -4.12 -6.70 0.29
CA SER A 275 -5.30 -6.35 -0.52
C SER A 275 -5.61 -7.31 -1.69
N SER A 276 -4.68 -8.19 -2.06
CA SER A 276 -4.86 -9.24 -3.08
C SER A 276 -5.16 -10.63 -2.49
N LEU A 277 -5.35 -10.72 -1.16
CA LEU A 277 -5.63 -11.95 -0.44
C LEU A 277 -7.10 -12.00 0.00
N THR A 278 -7.71 -13.19 -0.05
CA THR A 278 -9.00 -13.43 0.63
C THR A 278 -8.86 -13.36 2.16
N THR A 279 -9.96 -13.31 2.91
CA THR A 279 -9.90 -13.25 4.38
C THR A 279 -9.15 -14.47 4.96
N THR A 280 -9.37 -15.64 4.37
CA THR A 280 -8.65 -16.88 4.72
C THR A 280 -7.16 -16.80 4.37
N GLN A 281 -6.82 -16.34 3.17
CA GLN A 281 -5.42 -16.20 2.72
C GLN A 281 -4.65 -15.18 3.57
N LEU A 282 -5.28 -14.05 3.94
CA LEU A 282 -4.68 -13.03 4.79
C LEU A 282 -4.46 -13.52 6.22
N ALA A 283 -5.38 -14.31 6.77
CA ALA A 283 -5.20 -14.94 8.08
C ALA A 283 -4.02 -15.94 8.07
N ALA A 284 -3.88 -16.73 7.01
CA ALA A 284 -2.75 -17.64 6.84
C ALA A 284 -1.41 -16.90 6.67
N ALA A 285 -1.36 -15.84 5.85
CA ALA A 285 -0.19 -14.97 5.72
C ALA A 285 0.25 -14.37 7.07
N LYS A 286 -0.71 -13.84 7.83
CA LYS A 286 -0.47 -13.28 9.17
C LYS A 286 -0.02 -14.34 10.18
N ALA A 287 -0.46 -15.59 10.07
CA ALA A 287 0.02 -16.67 10.91
C ALA A 287 1.51 -17.00 10.67
N VAL A 288 2.00 -16.92 9.42
CA VAL A 288 3.45 -17.05 9.11
C VAL A 288 4.24 -15.96 9.82
N ILE A 289 3.79 -14.71 9.73
CA ILE A 289 4.45 -13.55 10.36
C ILE A 289 4.44 -13.69 11.89
N ALA A 290 3.29 -14.05 12.49
CA ALA A 290 3.16 -14.27 13.93
C ALA A 290 4.02 -15.41 14.48
N ALA A 291 4.37 -16.39 13.64
CA ALA A 291 5.31 -17.45 14.02
C ALA A 291 6.79 -17.03 13.86
N ALA A 292 7.09 -16.09 12.97
CA ALA A 292 8.45 -15.62 12.71
C ALA A 292 8.88 -14.47 13.65
N SER A 293 7.97 -13.53 13.92
CA SER A 293 8.20 -12.35 14.77
C SER A 293 7.81 -12.54 16.24
N GLY A 294 7.54 -13.78 16.66
CA GLY A 294 7.04 -14.05 18.01
C GLY A 294 5.69 -13.40 18.31
N THR A 295 5.25 -13.51 19.57
CA THR A 295 3.96 -13.00 20.05
C THR A 295 4.08 -12.30 21.40
N SER A 296 5.19 -11.60 21.62
CA SER A 296 5.36 -10.70 22.77
C SER A 296 4.35 -9.54 22.68
N THR A 297 3.90 -9.02 23.81
CA THR A 297 3.07 -7.81 23.83
C THR A 297 3.93 -6.60 23.46
N ASP A 298 3.39 -5.74 22.59
CA ASP A 298 4.01 -4.48 22.10
C ASP A 298 5.33 -4.60 21.33
N GLU A 299 5.81 -5.82 21.04
CA GLU A 299 7.02 -6.09 20.23
C GLU A 299 6.65 -7.07 19.09
N GLY A 300 7.45 -7.17 18.03
CA GLY A 300 7.30 -8.20 17.00
C GLY A 300 5.96 -8.18 16.29
N TYR A 301 5.23 -9.30 16.29
CA TYR A 301 3.91 -9.35 15.64
C TYR A 301 2.89 -8.39 16.30
N SER A 302 3.06 -8.05 17.58
CA SER A 302 2.21 -7.07 18.26
C SER A 302 2.52 -5.64 17.82
N GLU A 303 3.80 -5.30 17.59
CA GLU A 303 4.14 -4.01 16.98
C GLU A 303 3.71 -3.96 15.51
N PHE A 304 4.03 -4.99 14.71
CA PHE A 304 3.67 -5.07 13.30
C PHE A 304 2.19 -4.74 13.06
N LEU A 305 1.28 -5.33 13.85
CA LEU A 305 -0.15 -5.02 13.78
C LEU A 305 -0.50 -3.57 14.16
N GLN A 306 0.24 -2.94 15.08
CA GLN A 306 0.06 -1.53 15.42
C GLN A 306 0.55 -0.61 14.29
N VAL A 307 1.72 -0.87 13.71
CA VAL A 307 2.26 -0.09 12.57
C VAL A 307 1.35 -0.21 11.34
N ASN A 308 0.84 -1.42 11.04
CA ASN A 308 -0.22 -1.64 10.05
C ASN A 308 -1.48 -0.79 10.31
N ALA A 309 -1.92 -0.69 11.56
CA ALA A 309 -3.11 0.06 11.93
C ALA A 309 -2.90 1.59 11.86
N ALA A 310 -1.68 2.07 12.15
CA ALA A 310 -1.31 3.47 11.97
C ALA A 310 -1.39 3.89 10.49
N ASP A 311 -0.97 3.03 9.56
CA ASP A 311 -1.15 3.28 8.12
C ASP A 311 -2.63 3.42 7.71
N ASP A 312 -3.56 2.69 8.33
CA ASP A 312 -5.01 2.90 8.08
C ASP A 312 -5.52 4.21 8.71
N VAL A 313 -4.95 4.66 9.85
CA VAL A 313 -5.23 5.98 10.43
C VAL A 313 -4.73 7.10 9.50
N LEU A 314 -3.51 6.98 8.96
CA LEU A 314 -2.96 7.91 7.97
C LEU A 314 -3.78 7.95 6.68
N GLY A 315 -4.19 6.79 6.15
CA GLY A 315 -5.03 6.70 4.96
C GLY A 315 -6.38 7.40 5.15
N THR A 316 -6.99 7.21 6.32
CA THR A 316 -8.23 7.87 6.72
C THR A 316 -8.05 9.38 6.90
N LYS A 317 -6.96 9.81 7.54
CA LYS A 317 -6.65 11.21 7.86
C LYS A 317 -6.29 12.04 6.62
N SER A 318 -5.59 11.44 5.66
CA SER A 318 -5.11 12.08 4.42
C SER A 318 -6.06 11.92 3.24
N GLY A 319 -6.97 10.93 3.28
CA GLY A 319 -7.75 10.49 2.12
C GLY A 319 -6.95 9.66 1.10
N ASN A 320 -5.70 9.29 1.41
CA ASN A 320 -4.76 8.64 0.49
C ASN A 320 -4.53 7.16 0.87
N THR A 321 -5.58 6.35 0.80
CA THR A 321 -5.53 4.90 1.14
C THR A 321 -4.69 4.06 0.16
N SER A 322 -4.41 4.58 -1.04
CA SER A 322 -3.50 3.94 -2.01
C SER A 322 -2.02 4.08 -1.65
N SER A 323 -1.68 5.01 -0.76
CA SER A 323 -0.34 5.09 -0.15
C SER A 323 -0.34 4.46 1.24
N TYR A 324 -1.26 4.87 2.11
CA TYR A 324 -1.32 4.48 3.51
C TYR A 324 -2.51 3.52 3.76
N SER A 325 -2.22 2.23 3.94
CA SER A 325 -3.18 1.25 4.45
C SER A 325 -2.49 -0.07 4.84
N SER A 326 -3.04 -0.79 5.81
CA SER A 326 -2.66 -2.18 6.11
C SER A 326 -2.84 -3.13 4.91
N GLY A 327 -3.70 -2.79 3.94
CA GLY A 327 -3.86 -3.52 2.68
C GLY A 327 -2.69 -3.40 1.69
N ASN A 328 -1.80 -2.40 1.88
CA ASN A 328 -0.63 -2.14 1.02
C ASN A 328 0.65 -2.88 1.49
N TYR A 329 0.52 -3.69 2.55
CA TYR A 329 1.56 -4.55 3.08
C TYR A 329 1.70 -5.81 2.23
N ILE A 330 2.92 -6.35 2.16
CA ILE A 330 3.26 -7.54 1.38
C ILE A 330 3.82 -8.68 2.24
N ILE A 331 3.82 -9.87 1.66
CA ILE A 331 4.60 -11.03 2.11
C ILE A 331 5.26 -11.72 0.91
N ALA A 332 6.55 -12.05 1.02
CA ALA A 332 7.35 -12.72 0.00
C ALA A 332 8.22 -13.83 0.61
N PHE A 333 8.40 -14.92 -0.13
CA PHE A 333 9.39 -15.97 0.14
C PHE A 333 10.45 -15.91 -0.96
N LEU A 334 11.71 -15.68 -0.58
CA LEU A 334 12.85 -15.71 -1.48
C LEU A 334 13.54 -17.06 -1.28
N GLY A 335 13.38 -17.96 -2.25
CA GLY A 335 13.62 -19.39 -2.07
C GLY A 335 12.34 -20.13 -1.63
N ALA A 336 12.40 -21.46 -1.61
CA ALA A 336 11.31 -22.28 -1.11
C ALA A 336 11.42 -22.46 0.41
N PRO A 337 10.33 -22.26 1.19
CA PRO A 337 10.34 -22.54 2.63
C PRO A 337 10.83 -23.96 2.93
N SER A 338 11.84 -24.06 3.78
CA SER A 338 12.53 -25.33 4.05
C SER A 338 13.22 -25.33 5.40
N THR A 339 13.26 -26.50 6.04
CA THR A 339 14.11 -26.80 7.21
C THR A 339 15.49 -27.32 6.82
N ALA A 340 15.79 -27.50 5.52
CA ALA A 340 17.08 -27.97 5.03
C ALA A 340 17.80 -26.91 4.17
N GLY A 341 17.08 -26.21 3.30
CA GLY A 341 17.63 -25.17 2.43
C GLY A 341 17.86 -23.82 3.11
N THR A 342 18.43 -22.88 2.34
CA THR A 342 18.43 -21.45 2.65
C THR A 342 17.26 -20.77 1.96
N TRP A 343 16.52 -19.94 2.70
CA TRP A 343 15.45 -19.10 2.16
C TRP A 343 15.25 -17.86 3.05
N MET A 344 14.57 -16.84 2.53
CA MET A 344 14.26 -15.62 3.28
C MET A 344 12.77 -15.31 3.24
N LEU A 345 12.21 -15.03 4.41
CA LEU A 345 10.90 -14.41 4.59
C LEU A 345 11.09 -12.88 4.52
N GLN A 346 10.31 -12.21 3.67
CA GLN A 346 10.18 -10.75 3.69
C GLN A 346 8.71 -10.36 3.91
N PHE A 347 8.46 -9.35 4.74
CA PHE A 347 7.14 -8.75 4.90
C PHE A 347 7.26 -7.28 5.30
N GLY A 348 6.19 -6.50 5.10
CA GLY A 348 6.19 -5.06 5.36
C GLY A 348 5.35 -4.26 4.38
N GLY A 349 5.21 -2.96 4.63
CA GLY A 349 4.31 -2.05 3.92
C GLY A 349 4.94 -0.69 3.70
N HIS A 350 4.24 0.38 4.07
CA HIS A 350 4.79 1.73 4.03
C HIS A 350 5.69 1.95 5.26
N HIS A 351 5.14 1.80 6.47
CA HIS A 351 5.88 2.05 7.70
C HIS A 351 6.62 0.85 8.32
N TYR A 352 6.75 -0.28 7.62
CA TYR A 352 7.43 -1.47 8.13
C TYR A 352 8.14 -2.23 7.02
N ALA A 353 9.32 -2.80 7.30
CA ALA A 353 9.98 -3.79 6.45
C ALA A 353 10.86 -4.70 7.31
N GLN A 354 10.68 -6.02 7.19
CA GLN A 354 11.44 -7.03 7.92
C GLN A 354 11.94 -8.11 6.97
N ASN A 355 13.20 -8.52 7.13
CA ASN A 355 13.84 -9.61 6.40
C ASN A 355 14.33 -10.65 7.41
N ILE A 356 13.91 -11.92 7.28
CA ILE A 356 14.38 -13.01 8.14
C ILE A 356 14.91 -14.13 7.24
N THR A 357 16.19 -14.44 7.35
CA THR A 357 16.85 -15.50 6.59
C THR A 357 16.97 -16.75 7.42
N TYR A 358 16.45 -17.85 6.91
CA TYR A 358 16.55 -19.19 7.47
C TYR A 358 17.61 -20.00 6.71
N THR A 359 18.32 -20.89 7.38
CA THR A 359 19.19 -21.90 6.77
C THR A 359 19.21 -23.14 7.66
N ALA A 360 19.01 -24.32 7.06
CA ALA A 360 19.06 -25.61 7.76
C ALA A 360 18.25 -25.66 9.09
N GLY A 361 17.07 -25.02 9.10
CA GLY A 361 16.16 -25.03 10.25
C GLY A 361 16.49 -24.03 11.36
N ALA A 362 17.44 -23.11 11.15
CA ALA A 362 17.75 -22.02 12.07
C ALA A 362 17.58 -20.64 11.41
N VAL A 363 17.26 -19.62 12.20
CA VAL A 363 17.37 -18.21 11.78
C VAL A 363 18.85 -17.83 11.79
N VAL A 364 19.33 -17.33 10.65
CA VAL A 364 20.75 -16.95 10.45
C VAL A 364 20.95 -15.47 10.14
N SER A 365 19.88 -14.76 9.79
CA SER A 365 19.84 -13.30 9.76
C SER A 365 18.44 -12.78 10.02
N ILE A 366 18.39 -11.60 10.64
CA ILE A 366 17.19 -10.88 11.07
C ILE A 366 17.17 -9.46 10.50
N THR A 367 18.04 -9.19 9.52
CA THR A 367 18.28 -7.87 8.94
C THR A 367 18.41 -7.93 7.42
N PRO A 368 18.13 -6.83 6.69
CA PRO A 368 17.67 -5.52 7.19
C PRO A 368 16.28 -5.53 7.83
N SER A 369 16.04 -4.61 8.77
CA SER A 369 14.70 -4.20 9.17
C SER A 369 14.56 -2.69 9.29
N HIS A 370 13.34 -2.20 9.21
CA HIS A 370 12.96 -0.80 9.34
C HIS A 370 11.54 -0.68 9.86
N GLN A 371 11.36 0.24 10.79
CA GLN A 371 10.04 0.74 11.18
C GLN A 371 10.01 2.27 11.02
N GLY A 372 8.82 2.78 10.71
CA GLY A 372 8.44 4.16 10.95
C GLY A 372 7.11 4.23 11.69
N ILE A 373 6.76 5.40 12.21
CA ILE A 373 5.41 5.61 12.76
C ILE A 373 4.90 7.03 12.62
N GLU A 374 3.69 7.16 12.09
CA GLU A 374 2.89 8.37 12.12
C GLU A 374 1.39 7.99 12.20
N PRO A 375 0.55 8.65 13.02
CA PRO A 375 0.95 9.42 14.20
C PRO A 375 1.57 8.48 15.24
N LYS A 376 2.57 8.98 15.99
CA LYS A 376 3.31 8.17 16.98
C LYS A 376 2.49 7.64 18.16
N THR A 377 1.27 8.14 18.36
CA THR A 377 0.29 7.64 19.34
C THR A 377 -1.12 7.95 18.86
N TRP A 378 -2.07 7.03 19.02
CA TRP A 378 -3.49 7.30 18.79
C TRP A 378 -4.38 6.45 19.70
N THR A 379 -5.65 6.85 19.87
CA THR A 379 -6.65 6.08 20.61
C THR A 379 -7.79 5.69 19.68
N THR A 380 -8.25 4.44 19.74
CA THR A 380 -9.40 3.93 18.97
C THR A 380 -10.09 2.83 19.76
N ASN A 381 -11.43 2.87 19.82
CA ASN A 381 -12.26 1.93 20.58
C ASN A 381 -11.89 1.78 22.08
N GLY A 382 -11.28 2.81 22.67
CA GLY A 382 -10.82 2.82 24.06
C GLY A 382 -9.40 2.30 24.28
N THR A 383 -8.78 1.68 23.28
CA THR A 383 -7.37 1.29 23.29
C THR A 383 -6.50 2.42 22.80
N THR A 384 -5.41 2.73 23.51
CA THR A 384 -4.35 3.63 23.04
C THR A 384 -3.17 2.79 22.54
N TYR A 385 -2.66 3.13 21.37
CA TYR A 385 -1.54 2.48 20.70
C TYR A 385 -0.34 3.42 20.65
N ALA A 386 0.86 2.86 20.78
CA ALA A 386 2.12 3.60 20.82
C ALA A 386 3.31 2.72 20.37
N PRO A 387 3.30 2.18 19.13
CA PRO A 387 4.46 1.48 18.59
C PRO A 387 5.69 2.40 18.51
N LEU A 388 6.88 1.80 18.52
CA LEU A 388 8.18 2.42 18.72
C LEU A 388 8.40 3.10 20.09
N ALA A 389 7.56 2.80 21.08
CA ALA A 389 7.74 3.30 22.45
C ALA A 389 8.91 2.62 23.19
N SER A 390 9.14 1.31 22.98
CA SER A 390 10.28 0.58 23.55
C SER A 390 11.61 1.11 23.03
N GLU A 391 11.70 1.30 21.73
CA GLU A 391 12.82 1.83 20.95
C GLU A 391 13.16 3.25 21.40
N ARG A 392 12.16 4.15 21.39
CA ARG A 392 12.30 5.56 21.76
C ARG A 392 12.62 5.74 23.23
N SER A 393 12.11 4.88 24.12
CA SER A 393 12.42 4.92 25.55
C SER A 393 13.81 4.34 25.85
N GLY A 394 14.15 3.17 25.31
CA GLY A 394 15.47 2.54 25.46
C GLY A 394 16.60 3.44 24.97
N MET A 395 16.49 4.00 23.77
CA MET A 395 17.47 4.96 23.23
C MET A 395 17.61 6.22 24.09
N ALA A 396 16.50 6.73 24.63
CA ALA A 396 16.51 7.93 25.47
C ALA A 396 17.10 7.67 26.87
N GLU A 397 16.84 6.49 27.44
CA GLU A 397 17.44 6.06 28.71
C GLU A 397 18.93 5.75 28.56
N MET A 398 19.36 5.20 27.42
CA MET A 398 20.78 5.06 27.07
C MET A 398 21.48 6.41 27.09
N LEU A 399 21.00 7.39 26.30
CA LEU A 399 21.61 8.72 26.26
C LEU A 399 21.53 9.45 27.61
N ALA A 400 20.43 9.29 28.35
CA ALA A 400 20.31 9.85 29.70
C ALA A 400 21.24 9.19 30.73
N SER A 401 21.66 7.92 30.52
CA SER A 401 22.60 7.23 31.41
C SER A 401 24.05 7.75 31.29
N PHE A 402 24.37 8.45 30.20
CA PHE A 402 25.69 9.03 29.96
C PHE A 402 25.86 10.33 30.76
N THR A 403 27.03 10.54 31.35
CA THR A 403 27.42 11.83 31.94
C THR A 403 27.53 12.93 30.88
N THR A 404 27.54 14.19 31.29
CA THR A 404 27.73 15.35 30.39
C THR A 404 29.00 15.25 29.54
N ALA A 405 30.07 14.62 30.04
CA ALA A 405 31.33 14.42 29.30
C ALA A 405 31.25 13.27 28.28
N GLU A 406 30.57 12.17 28.65
CA GLU A 406 30.29 11.05 27.74
C GLU A 406 29.34 11.49 26.62
N LEU A 407 28.30 12.29 26.92
CA LEU A 407 27.44 12.94 25.92
C LEU A 407 28.23 13.85 24.98
N ALA A 408 29.11 14.72 25.52
CA ALA A 408 29.95 15.58 24.69
C ALA A 408 30.89 14.79 23.74
N SER A 409 31.25 13.56 24.11
CA SER A 409 32.08 12.65 23.31
C SER A 409 31.27 11.78 22.33
N ALA A 410 30.00 11.51 22.64
CA ALA A 410 29.06 10.82 21.74
C ALA A 410 28.49 11.74 20.64
N LYS A 411 28.42 13.05 20.89
CA LYS A 411 27.73 14.01 20.02
C LYS A 411 28.47 14.22 18.69
N ASN A 412 27.75 13.98 17.60
CA ASN A 412 28.17 14.28 16.23
C ASN A 412 27.77 15.73 15.86
N SER A 413 28.56 16.39 15.03
CA SER A 413 28.30 17.73 14.48
C SER A 413 27.53 17.71 13.15
N SER A 414 27.40 16.56 12.49
CA SER A 414 26.52 16.36 11.34
C SER A 414 25.04 16.47 11.74
N THR A 415 24.21 16.94 10.81
CA THR A 415 22.74 16.86 10.89
C THR A 415 22.23 15.74 9.99
N PHE A 416 21.08 15.14 10.36
CA PHE A 416 20.44 14.04 9.65
C PHE A 416 18.98 14.40 9.39
N SER A 417 18.46 14.09 8.19
CA SER A 417 17.04 14.24 7.85
C SER A 417 16.29 12.91 7.76
N ASP A 418 17.04 11.80 7.69
CA ASP A 418 16.57 10.43 7.72
C ASP A 418 17.67 9.54 8.34
N VAL A 419 17.39 8.26 8.58
CA VAL A 419 18.41 7.25 8.89
C VAL A 419 19.45 7.16 7.77
N LEU A 420 20.71 6.86 8.09
CA LEU A 420 21.76 6.76 7.09
C LEU A 420 21.54 5.55 6.17
N MET A 421 21.01 4.43 6.68
CA MET A 421 20.80 3.19 5.89
C MET A 421 19.38 3.06 5.33
N VAL A 422 18.90 4.12 4.65
CA VAL A 422 17.54 4.29 4.08
C VAL A 422 16.99 3.02 3.39
N PRO A 423 15.72 2.63 3.65
CA PRO A 423 15.10 1.43 3.06
C PRO A 423 15.06 1.39 1.53
N GLY A 424 15.73 0.38 0.97
CA GLY A 424 15.81 0.17 -0.48
C GLY A 424 16.87 1.01 -1.19
N SER A 425 17.69 1.78 -0.45
CA SER A 425 18.84 2.47 -1.05
C SER A 425 19.93 1.48 -1.48
N THR A 426 20.50 1.75 -2.65
CA THR A 426 21.67 1.04 -3.21
C THR A 426 22.96 1.85 -3.13
N SER A 427 22.91 3.10 -2.65
CA SER A 427 24.05 4.03 -2.59
C SER A 427 24.50 4.36 -1.16
N ASN A 428 23.63 4.17 -0.16
CA ASN A 428 23.97 4.40 1.24
C ASN A 428 24.89 3.28 1.77
N THR A 429 25.96 3.66 2.46
CA THR A 429 26.96 2.75 3.03
C THR A 429 27.24 3.09 4.49
N MET A 430 27.52 2.06 5.28
CA MET A 430 27.96 2.23 6.67
C MET A 430 29.38 2.83 6.68
N PRO A 431 29.68 3.86 7.49
CA PRO A 431 31.01 4.45 7.55
C PRO A 431 32.07 3.44 8.00
N ALA A 432 33.19 3.39 7.29
CA ALA A 432 34.33 2.53 7.64
C ALA A 432 34.96 2.88 9.00
N THR A 433 34.74 4.10 9.50
CA THR A 433 35.18 4.56 10.82
C THR A 433 33.95 4.76 11.71
N LYS A 434 33.87 3.98 12.79
CA LYS A 434 32.87 4.12 13.86
C LYS A 434 32.92 5.52 14.49
N GLN A 435 31.76 6.04 14.90
CA GLN A 435 31.58 7.43 15.36
C GLN A 435 31.03 7.48 16.78
N GLY A 436 31.32 8.56 17.51
CA GLY A 436 30.86 8.77 18.89
C GLY A 436 31.70 8.05 19.94
N ILE A 437 31.10 7.78 21.10
CA ILE A 437 31.80 7.21 22.26
C ILE A 437 31.87 5.69 22.17
N LYS A 438 33.04 5.12 22.46
CA LYS A 438 33.23 3.67 22.53
C LYS A 438 32.63 3.13 23.84
N VAL A 439 31.79 2.11 23.74
CA VAL A 439 31.01 1.59 24.87
C VAL A 439 31.90 1.03 25.99
N SER A 440 33.08 0.47 25.67
CA SER A 440 34.05 0.03 26.69
C SER A 440 34.62 1.14 27.59
N THR A 441 34.45 2.43 27.26
CA THR A 441 34.88 3.54 28.12
C THR A 441 33.77 4.05 29.05
N LEU A 442 32.53 3.58 28.87
CA LEU A 442 31.38 3.95 29.69
C LEU A 442 31.37 3.19 31.03
N SER A 443 30.68 3.72 32.03
CA SER A 443 30.38 2.98 33.26
C SER A 443 29.57 1.70 32.97
N SER A 444 29.72 0.64 33.79
CA SER A 444 28.98 -0.62 33.58
C SER A 444 27.46 -0.46 33.58
N ALA A 445 26.92 0.54 34.31
CA ALA A 445 25.49 0.86 34.29
C ALA A 445 25.05 1.46 32.94
N ALA A 446 25.87 2.34 32.35
CA ALA A 446 25.64 2.87 31.01
C ALA A 446 25.82 1.79 29.93
N GLN A 447 26.80 0.88 30.05
CA GLN A 447 26.96 -0.26 29.14
C GLN A 447 25.72 -1.18 29.14
N LEU A 448 25.13 -1.45 30.31
CA LEU A 448 23.86 -2.19 30.41
C LEU A 448 22.69 -1.44 29.76
N LYS A 449 22.66 -0.11 29.81
CA LYS A 449 21.65 0.70 29.11
C LYS A 449 21.87 0.74 27.59
N VAL A 450 23.11 0.69 27.10
CA VAL A 450 23.39 0.51 25.67
C VAL A 450 22.88 -0.85 25.19
N LEU A 451 23.09 -1.93 25.95
CA LEU A 451 22.57 -3.25 25.60
C LEU A 451 21.03 -3.31 25.65
N ALA A 452 20.41 -2.71 26.68
CA ALA A 452 18.95 -2.59 26.76
C ALA A 452 18.36 -1.80 25.57
N ALA A 453 19.06 -0.78 25.08
CA ALA A 453 18.69 -0.03 23.88
C ALA A 453 18.96 -0.75 22.54
N MET A 454 19.47 -1.98 22.55
CA MET A 454 19.49 -2.86 21.38
C MET A 454 18.32 -3.85 21.37
N ALA A 455 17.72 -4.14 22.53
CA ALA A 455 16.84 -5.29 22.71
C ALA A 455 15.54 -5.26 21.89
N PRO A 456 14.79 -4.14 21.76
CA PRO A 456 13.48 -4.14 21.09
C PRO A 456 13.53 -4.65 19.64
N TRP A 457 14.40 -4.10 18.80
CA TRP A 457 14.72 -4.56 17.43
C TRP A 457 15.14 -6.04 17.31
N VAL A 458 15.53 -6.67 18.42
CA VAL A 458 15.92 -8.09 18.49
C VAL A 458 14.79 -8.95 19.07
N ASN A 459 13.88 -8.35 19.82
CA ASN A 459 12.63 -8.96 20.32
C ASN A 459 11.53 -9.03 19.25
N ASP A 460 11.73 -8.43 18.07
CA ASP A 460 10.87 -8.52 16.87
C ASP A 460 10.80 -9.94 16.23
N LEU A 461 11.09 -10.97 17.02
CA LEU A 461 11.41 -12.35 16.67
C LEU A 461 10.85 -13.33 17.70
N ASP A 462 10.92 -14.63 17.41
CA ASP A 462 10.80 -15.63 18.45
C ASP A 462 11.94 -15.53 19.48
N ALA A 463 11.61 -15.76 20.76
CA ALA A 463 12.53 -15.53 21.87
C ALA A 463 13.86 -16.32 21.77
N THR A 464 13.86 -17.49 21.14
CA THR A 464 15.07 -18.31 20.95
C THR A 464 16.06 -17.65 20.00
N SER A 465 15.55 -17.08 18.91
CA SER A 465 16.34 -16.27 17.98
C SER A 465 16.78 -14.98 18.67
N ALA A 466 15.87 -14.27 19.34
CA ALA A 466 16.16 -13.02 20.04
C ALA A 466 17.32 -13.17 21.04
N GLU A 467 17.27 -14.18 21.93
CA GLU A 467 18.34 -14.48 22.89
C GLU A 467 19.68 -14.75 22.17
N SER A 468 19.65 -15.50 21.07
CA SER A 468 20.84 -15.85 20.29
C SER A 468 21.52 -14.62 19.66
N PHE A 469 20.75 -13.70 19.09
CA PHE A 469 21.29 -12.46 18.52
C PHE A 469 21.73 -11.46 19.59
N LEU A 470 20.98 -11.33 20.69
CA LEU A 470 21.35 -10.46 21.80
C LEU A 470 22.63 -10.94 22.49
N ALA A 471 22.85 -12.26 22.61
CA ALA A 471 24.10 -12.83 23.11
C ALA A 471 25.32 -12.48 22.22
N ILE A 472 25.15 -12.49 20.89
CA ILE A 472 26.19 -12.04 19.94
C ILE A 472 26.52 -10.56 20.20
N TYR A 473 25.52 -9.68 20.22
CA TYR A 473 25.75 -8.25 20.40
C TYR A 473 26.28 -7.91 21.81
N THR A 474 25.91 -8.69 22.83
CA THR A 474 26.50 -8.64 24.18
C THR A 474 27.99 -8.98 24.16
N SER A 475 28.39 -10.04 23.45
CA SER A 475 29.79 -10.45 23.34
C SER A 475 30.68 -9.43 22.61
N GLU A 476 30.08 -8.64 21.73
CA GLU A 476 30.74 -7.59 20.95
C GLU A 476 30.62 -6.18 21.56
N LEU A 477 29.88 -6.03 22.67
CA LEU A 477 29.45 -4.76 23.25
C LEU A 477 30.61 -3.80 23.56
N ALA A 478 31.79 -4.32 23.94
CA ALA A 478 32.97 -3.51 24.23
C ALA A 478 33.48 -2.71 23.01
N ASP A 479 33.34 -3.25 21.79
CA ASP A 479 33.76 -2.61 20.55
C ASP A 479 32.65 -1.81 19.84
N THR A 480 31.44 -1.84 20.39
CA THR A 480 30.33 -0.97 19.98
C THR A 480 30.62 0.49 20.30
N HIS A 481 30.11 1.38 19.45
CA HIS A 481 30.14 2.83 19.64
C HIS A 481 28.72 3.39 19.59
N VAL A 482 28.49 4.49 20.31
CA VAL A 482 27.21 5.22 20.33
C VAL A 482 27.44 6.66 19.93
N THR A 483 26.67 7.14 18.96
CA THR A 483 26.70 8.55 18.53
C THR A 483 25.30 9.13 18.42
N TYR A 484 25.16 10.44 18.65
CA TYR A 484 23.88 11.13 18.51
C TYR A 484 24.07 12.53 17.90
N ALA A 485 23.04 13.03 17.22
CA ALA A 485 23.04 14.32 16.53
C ALA A 485 21.76 15.11 16.82
N SER A 486 21.81 16.40 16.49
CA SER A 486 20.77 17.44 16.65
C SER A 486 20.17 17.70 18.04
N ASN A 487 20.04 16.68 18.91
CA ASN A 487 19.49 16.77 20.26
C ASN A 487 20.17 17.90 21.05
N ALA A 488 19.55 19.08 21.03
CA ALA A 488 20.05 20.31 21.64
C ALA A 488 19.64 20.41 23.10
N SER A 489 18.44 19.91 23.42
CA SER A 489 17.88 19.81 24.78
C SER A 489 18.44 18.63 25.58
N GLY A 490 19.03 17.63 24.91
CA GLY A 490 19.44 16.34 25.48
C GLY A 490 20.38 16.48 26.68
N THR A 491 19.90 16.08 27.85
CA THR A 491 20.52 16.35 29.16
C THR A 491 20.76 15.05 29.93
N SER A 492 21.97 14.90 30.48
CA SER A 492 22.37 13.78 31.35
C SER A 492 21.37 13.60 32.51
N GLY A 493 21.00 12.36 32.80
CA GLY A 493 20.02 11.99 33.82
C GLY A 493 18.54 12.22 33.45
N ASN A 494 18.20 12.74 32.26
CA ASN A 494 16.81 13.02 31.90
C ASN A 494 16.40 12.55 30.49
N ALA A 495 15.86 11.34 30.40
CA ALA A 495 15.36 10.70 29.17
C ALA A 495 14.18 11.44 28.49
N SER A 496 13.51 12.37 29.18
CA SER A 496 12.45 13.18 28.55
C SER A 496 12.99 14.27 27.60
N THR A 497 14.31 14.54 27.63
CA THR A 497 14.95 15.62 26.85
C THR A 497 15.53 15.18 25.50
N PHE A 498 15.47 13.89 25.19
CA PHE A 498 15.93 13.30 23.93
C PHE A 498 14.75 12.91 23.04
N PHE A 499 14.90 13.02 21.72
CA PHE A 499 13.86 12.75 20.72
C PHE A 499 12.62 13.65 20.91
N THR A 500 12.89 14.95 20.99
CA THR A 500 11.93 16.04 21.26
C THR A 500 11.79 17.04 20.11
N ALA A 501 12.71 17.03 19.14
CA ALA A 501 12.70 17.89 17.96
C ALA A 501 12.94 17.08 16.66
N ASN A 502 12.58 17.66 15.52
CA ASN A 502 12.95 17.14 14.21
C ASN A 502 14.49 17.09 14.06
N THR A 503 15.01 16.11 13.33
CA THR A 503 16.43 15.74 13.15
C THR A 503 17.14 15.15 14.37
N ASP A 504 16.50 15.05 15.54
CA ASP A 504 17.04 14.34 16.70
C ASP A 504 17.36 12.87 16.32
N TYR A 505 18.64 12.53 16.27
CA TYR A 505 19.16 11.27 15.73
C TYR A 505 20.07 10.58 16.74
N VAL A 506 20.04 9.24 16.76
CA VAL A 506 21.00 8.38 17.47
C VAL A 506 21.37 7.18 16.61
N ARG A 507 22.60 6.69 16.79
CA ARG A 507 23.07 5.42 16.24
C ARG A 507 23.90 4.62 17.24
N ILE A 508 23.64 3.32 17.26
CA ILE A 508 24.48 2.27 17.86
C ILE A 508 25.20 1.55 16.70
N ASP A 509 26.52 1.46 16.76
CA ASP A 509 27.37 0.94 15.66
C ASP A 509 28.47 0.03 16.24
N GLY A 510 28.27 -1.28 16.12
CA GLY A 510 29.12 -2.34 16.67
C GLY A 510 29.76 -3.24 15.62
N PRO A 511 30.53 -4.26 16.03
CA PRO A 511 31.19 -5.19 15.11
C PRO A 511 30.20 -5.97 14.23
N SER A 512 29.03 -6.34 14.74
CA SER A 512 27.87 -6.82 13.94
C SER A 512 26.71 -5.83 13.92
N VAL A 513 26.23 -5.38 15.10
CA VAL A 513 25.01 -4.57 15.23
C VAL A 513 25.13 -3.17 14.61
N TRP A 514 24.07 -2.71 13.92
CA TRP A 514 23.88 -1.33 13.50
C TRP A 514 22.41 -0.95 13.69
N ILE A 515 22.10 0.00 14.57
CA ILE A 515 20.74 0.48 14.83
C ILE A 515 20.73 2.00 14.79
N GLU A 516 19.82 2.61 14.03
CA GLU A 516 19.61 4.05 13.97
C GLU A 516 18.17 4.39 14.36
N PHE A 517 17.96 5.49 15.09
CA PHE A 517 16.63 6.03 15.39
C PHE A 517 16.63 7.54 15.19
N ILE A 518 15.63 8.08 14.49
CA ILE A 518 15.53 9.50 14.14
C ILE A 518 14.10 10.05 14.26
N CYS A 519 14.01 11.30 14.71
CA CYS A 519 12.83 12.14 14.58
C CYS A 519 12.80 12.86 13.22
N GLN A 520 11.77 12.63 12.42
CA GLN A 520 11.40 13.44 11.26
C GLN A 520 10.20 14.37 11.57
N THR A 521 9.89 15.29 10.66
CA THR A 521 8.59 15.98 10.61
C THR A 521 7.55 15.07 9.94
N GLY A 522 6.36 14.95 10.53
CA GLY A 522 5.26 14.17 9.94
C GLY A 522 4.80 14.66 8.57
N VAL A 523 4.37 13.72 7.72
CA VAL A 523 3.90 13.98 6.35
C VAL A 523 2.40 14.32 6.33
N VAL A 524 1.62 13.69 7.22
CA VAL A 524 0.16 13.81 7.35
C VAL A 524 -0.22 14.64 8.59
N TYR A 525 0.69 14.72 9.57
CA TYR A 525 0.66 15.50 10.80
C TYR A 525 1.92 16.40 10.90
N PRO A 526 2.06 17.48 10.08
CA PRO A 526 3.31 18.25 9.98
C PRO A 526 3.69 19.06 11.24
N SER A 527 2.85 19.07 12.26
CA SER A 527 3.13 19.62 13.60
C SER A 527 3.67 18.58 14.59
N GLU A 528 3.75 17.30 14.19
CA GLU A 528 4.17 16.20 15.03
C GLU A 528 5.50 15.58 14.57
N ILE A 529 6.09 14.77 15.45
CA ILE A 529 7.27 13.98 15.14
C ILE A 529 6.82 12.63 14.57
N HIS A 530 7.29 12.34 13.37
CA HIS A 530 7.29 11.01 12.78
C HIS A 530 8.61 10.33 13.17
N TYR A 531 8.57 9.11 13.73
CA TYR A 531 9.82 8.38 14.01
C TYR A 531 10.17 7.47 12.82
N HIS A 532 11.47 7.35 12.55
CA HIS A 532 12.05 6.38 11.64
C HIS A 532 13.16 5.62 12.39
N THR A 533 13.28 4.33 12.14
CA THR A 533 14.40 3.52 12.64
C THR A 533 14.82 2.46 11.62
N VAL A 534 16.08 2.06 11.64
CA VAL A 534 16.59 0.97 10.81
C VAL A 534 17.58 0.12 11.62
N PHE A 535 17.44 -1.19 11.51
CA PHE A 535 18.33 -2.16 12.13
C PHE A 535 18.96 -3.05 11.05
N ARG A 536 20.28 -3.20 11.14
CA ARG A 536 21.16 -3.81 10.14
C ARG A 536 22.24 -4.62 10.86
N ASP A 537 22.83 -5.60 10.18
CA ASP A 537 23.95 -6.37 10.68
C ASP A 537 25.10 -6.36 9.65
N HIS A 538 26.24 -5.79 10.05
CA HIS A 538 27.49 -5.66 9.26
C HIS A 538 27.97 -7.00 8.64
N LYS A 539 27.58 -8.15 9.22
CA LYS A 539 28.01 -9.49 8.83
C LYS A 539 26.87 -10.36 8.28
N ARG A 540 25.61 -10.03 8.60
CA ARG A 540 24.45 -10.91 8.34
C ARG A 540 23.39 -10.32 7.41
N ASP A 541 23.48 -9.04 7.05
CA ASP A 541 22.63 -8.43 6.01
C ASP A 541 22.61 -9.27 4.72
N TYR A 542 21.46 -9.87 4.42
CA TYR A 542 21.27 -10.79 3.28
C TYR A 542 22.27 -11.97 3.24
N ILE A 543 22.60 -12.56 4.40
CA ILE A 543 23.62 -13.62 4.54
C ILE A 543 23.51 -14.74 3.49
N GLY A 544 24.57 -14.94 2.70
CA GLY A 544 24.62 -15.93 1.62
C GLY A 544 24.37 -15.38 0.20
N LEU A 545 24.21 -14.05 0.05
CA LEU A 545 23.95 -13.36 -1.23
C LEU A 545 24.88 -12.16 -1.46
#